data_AF-A0AAV3ENA2-F1
#
_entry.id   AF-A0AAV3ENA2-F1
#
_cell.length_a   1.000
_cell.length_b   1.000
_cell.length_c   1.000
_cell.angle_alpha   90.00
_cell.angle_beta   90.00
_cell.angle_gamma   90.00
#
_symmetry.space_group_name_H-M   'P 1'
#
loop_
_entity.id
_entity.type
_entity.pdbx_description
1 polymer ?
#
loop_
_entity_poly.entity_id
_entity_poly.type
_entity_poly.pdbx_seq_one_letter_code
_entity_poly.pdbx_strand_id
1 'polypeptide(L)' 'MSSVPSCFISYSHDNENNKEWVLTLATKLVKNGVDVIPEQWDLRLGGDFS' A
#
# COMPACT_ATOMS: atom_id res chain seq x y z
N MET A 1 -3.49 -11.69 -24.29
CA MET A 1 -3.50 -11.82 -22.82
C MET A 1 -3.53 -10.41 -22.26
N SER A 2 -4.64 -9.96 -21.68
CA SER A 2 -4.64 -8.69 -20.96
C SER A 2 -3.92 -8.91 -19.64
N SER A 3 -2.68 -8.44 -19.54
CA SER A 3 -1.99 -8.39 -18.26
C SER A 3 -2.72 -7.43 -17.35
N VAL A 4 -3.03 -7.89 -16.14
CA VAL A 4 -3.55 -7.03 -15.08
C VAL A 4 -2.51 -5.93 -14.82
N PRO A 5 -2.86 -4.64 -14.90
CA PRO A 5 -1.93 -3.57 -14.61
C PRO A 5 -1.57 -3.59 -13.12
N SER A 6 -0.29 -3.46 -12.80
CA SER A 6 0.21 -3.38 -11.42
C SER A 6 0.67 -1.96 -11.09
N CYS A 7 0.37 -1.50 -9.88
CA CYS A 7 0.69 -0.15 -9.40
C CYS A 7 1.36 -0.21 -8.01
N PHE A 8 2.52 0.44 -7.89
CA PHE A 8 3.23 0.60 -6.62
C PHE A 8 2.99 2.03 -6.09
N ILE A 9 2.59 2.15 -4.83
CA ILE A 9 2.29 3.45 -4.19
C ILE A 9 3.29 3.71 -3.08
N SER A 10 4.22 4.62 -3.34
CA SER A 10 5.14 5.19 -2.34
C SER A 10 4.50 6.42 -1.70
N TYR A 11 4.53 6.50 -0.36
CA TYR A 11 3.95 7.63 0.38
C TYR A 11 4.71 7.88 1.69
N SER A 12 4.71 9.14 2.15
CA SER A 12 5.25 9.48 3.47
C SER A 12 4.34 8.94 4.58
N HIS A 13 4.92 8.08 5.42
CA HIS A 13 4.24 7.43 6.54
C HIS A 13 4.03 8.34 7.76
N ASP A 14 4.47 9.61 7.67
CA ASP A 14 4.46 10.59 8.77
C ASP A 14 3.06 10.97 9.26
N ASN A 15 2.03 10.85 8.40
CA ASN A 15 0.69 11.32 8.73
C ASN A 15 -0.37 10.26 8.46
N GLU A 16 -1.31 10.10 9.41
CA GLU A 16 -2.46 9.19 9.28
C GLU A 16 -3.35 9.55 8.09
N ASN A 17 -3.48 10.84 7.78
CA ASN A 17 -4.22 11.31 6.60
C ASN A 17 -3.64 10.76 5.27
N ASN A 18 -2.31 10.63 5.17
CA ASN A 18 -1.69 10.02 3.98
C ASN A 18 -2.00 8.53 3.90
N LYS A 19 -2.06 7.82 5.04
CA LYS A 19 -2.41 6.39 5.10
C LYS A 19 -3.85 6.16 4.65
N GLU A 20 -4.80 6.95 5.18
CA GLU A 20 -6.21 6.83 4.80
C GLU A 20 -6.45 7.17 3.33
N TRP A 21 -5.77 8.20 2.82
CA TRP A 21 -5.85 8.56 1.41
C TRP A 21 -5.28 7.46 0.51
N VAL A 22 -4.10 6.92 0.83
CA VAL A 22 -3.49 5.80 0.08
C VAL A 22 -4.35 4.55 0.13
N LEU A 23 -4.94 4.23 1.29
CA LEU A 23 -5.87 3.11 1.43
C LEU A 23 -7.10 3.29 0.53
N THR A 24 -7.67 4.49 0.51
CA THR A 24 -8.81 4.84 -0.34
C THR A 24 -8.46 4.73 -1.82
N LEU A 25 -7.29 5.22 -2.22
CA LEU A 25 -6.79 5.15 -3.59
C LEU A 25 -6.56 3.70 -4.02
N ALA A 26 -5.85 2.91 -3.20
CA ALA A 26 -5.58 1.49 -3.46
C ALA A 26 -6.89 0.69 -3.60
N THR A 27 -7.86 0.92 -2.71
CA THR A 27 -9.18 0.28 -2.76
C THR A 27 -9.90 0.57 -4.08
N LYS A 28 -9.83 1.82 -4.57
CA LYS A 28 -10.45 2.20 -5.85
C LYS A 28 -9.76 1.52 -7.03
N LEU A 29 -8.42 1.47 -7.03
CA LEU A 29 -7.64 0.85 -8.08
C LEU A 29 -7.88 -0.67 -8.17
N VAL A 30 -7.93 -1.37 -7.03
CA VAL A 30 -8.28 -2.81 -6.97
C VAL A 30 -9.67 -3.06 -7.51
N LYS A 31 -10.66 -2.22 -7.17
CA LYS A 31 -12.01 -2.30 -7.74
C LYS A 31 -12.06 -2.11 -9.26
N ASN A 32 -11.08 -1.42 -9.84
CA ASN A 32 -10.94 -1.24 -11.28
C ASN A 32 -10.08 -2.34 -11.94
N GLY A 33 -9.69 -3.38 -11.20
CA GLY A 33 -8.89 -4.48 -11.73
C GLY A 33 -7.41 -4.14 -11.85
N VAL A 34 -6.89 -3.22 -11.03
CA VAL A 34 -5.47 -2.92 -10.92
C VAL A 34 -4.91 -3.60 -9.67
N ASP A 35 -3.82 -4.32 -9.79
CA ASP A 35 -3.11 -4.89 -8.64
C ASP A 35 -2.29 -3.79 -7.95
N VAL A 36 -2.52 -3.55 -6.66
CA VAL A 36 -1.90 -2.44 -5.93
C VAL A 36 -1.03 -2.94 -4.80
N ILE A 37 0.22 -2.48 -4.78
CA ILE A 37 1.21 -2.77 -3.75
C ILE A 37 1.54 -1.45 -3.03
N PRO A 38 0.95 -1.17 -1.86
CA PRO A 38 1.36 -0.02 -1.05
C PRO A 38 2.74 -0.28 -0.42
N GLU A 39 3.57 0.75 -0.35
CA GLU A 39 4.77 0.77 0.46
C GLU A 39 4.37 0.71 1.94
N GLN A 40 4.33 -0.49 2.52
CA GLN A 40 4.54 -0.64 3.95
C GLN A 40 6.03 -0.81 4.16
N TRP A 41 6.69 0.17 4.80
CA TRP A 41 7.92 -0.15 5.50
C TRP A 41 7.57 -1.23 6.53
N ASP A 42 7.91 -2.47 6.20
CA ASP A 42 7.88 -3.62 7.10
C ASP A 42 8.96 -3.39 8.17
N LEU A 43 8.80 -2.36 9.01
CA LEU A 43 9.24 -2.43 10.40
C LEU A 43 8.30 -3.42 11.07
N ARG A 44 8.49 -4.71 10.74
CA ARG A 44 8.26 -5.74 11.72
C ARG A 44 9.06 -5.30 12.94
N LEU A 45 8.33 -4.76 13.91
CA LEU A 45 8.62 -4.94 15.33
C LEU A 45 8.67 -6.45 15.57
N GLY A 46 9.69 -7.11 15.03
CA GLY A 46 10.23 -8.33 15.60
C GLY A 46 10.82 -7.87 16.91
N GLY A 47 9.97 -7.83 17.94
CA GLY A 47 10.42 -7.80 19.31
C GLY A 47 11.33 -9.00 19.46
N ASP A 48 12.63 -8.74 19.40
CA ASP A 48 13.61 -9.64 19.97
C ASP A 48 13.37 -9.57 21.47
N PHE A 49 12.52 -10.47 21.96
CA PHE A 49 12.51 -10.87 23.36
C PHE A 49 13.81 -11.64 23.59
N SER A 50 14.87 -10.90 23.89
CA SER A 50 16.10 -11.40 24.52
C SER A 50 16.26 -10.78 25.89
#